data_AF-A0A815X9I2-F1
#
_entry.id   AF-A0A815X9I2-F1
#
_cell.length_a   1.000
_cell.length_b   1.000
_cell.length_c   1.000
_cell.angle_alpha   90.00
_cell.angle_beta   90.00
_cell.angle_gamma   90.00
#
_symmetry.space_group_name_H-M   'P 1'
#
loop_
_entity.id
_entity.type
_entity.pdbx_description
1 polymer ?
#
loop_
_entity_poly.entity_id
_entity_poly.type
_entity_poly.pdbx_seq_one_letter_code
_entity_poly.pdbx_strand_id
1 'polypeptide(L)'
;SYSIFPALSMSQIVIEPYNSVLTMTHLIENTDETFCFDNVALFNILNKILRIPSGNFNDINQIIAQVMIGITACFRFPGQLNMDLRKLAVNMIPFPSLHFLMTSFSPLQTYQSASYQNINEHMLIKQMFDINNQMLAFNSHQGKYLTATGIFR
;
A
#
# COMPACT_ATOMS: atom_id res chain seq x y z
N SER A 1 7.37 -10.02 0.90
CA SER A 1 7.42 -9.45 2.26
C SER A 1 6.46 -8.27 2.36
N TYR A 2 5.92 -7.99 3.54
CA TYR A 2 5.16 -6.76 3.83
C TYR A 2 5.95 -5.97 4.88
N SER A 3 6.50 -4.82 4.50
CA SER A 3 7.48 -4.08 5.29
C SER A 3 6.97 -2.70 5.64
N ILE A 4 7.00 -2.36 6.92
CA ILE A 4 6.69 -1.01 7.42
C ILE A 4 8.00 -0.25 7.53
N PHE A 5 8.07 0.86 6.80
CA PHE A 5 9.23 1.74 6.78
C PHE A 5 9.17 2.72 7.95
N PRO A 6 10.33 3.05 8.55
CA PRO A 6 10.38 4.00 9.64
C PRO A 6 10.02 5.40 9.14
N ALA A 7 9.40 6.18 10.03
CA ALA A 7 9.14 7.58 9.79
C ALA A 7 9.72 8.42 10.93
N LEU A 8 10.76 9.19 10.61
CA LEU A 8 11.49 10.03 11.57
C LEU A 8 10.60 11.06 12.29
N SER A 9 9.46 11.44 11.70
CA SER A 9 8.50 12.36 12.30
C SER A 9 7.60 11.73 13.35
N MET A 10 7.46 10.40 13.36
CA MET A 10 6.53 9.69 14.26
C MET A 10 7.24 8.79 15.27
N SER A 11 8.49 8.44 15.02
CA SER A 11 9.29 7.57 15.87
C SER A 11 10.20 8.36 16.81
N GLN A 12 10.28 7.89 18.06
CA GLN A 12 11.24 8.38 19.06
C GLN A 12 12.49 7.50 19.14
N ILE A 13 12.59 6.44 18.32
CA ILE A 13 13.68 5.47 18.37
C ILE A 13 14.79 5.92 17.42
N VAL A 14 15.88 6.42 17.99
CA VAL A 14 17.03 6.98 17.25
C VAL A 14 17.78 5.93 16.40
N ILE A 15 17.65 4.64 16.74
CA ILE A 15 18.35 3.54 16.04
C ILE A 15 17.58 2.97 14.84
N GLU A 16 16.37 3.45 14.55
CA GLU A 16 15.57 2.96 13.42
C GLU A 16 16.24 3.07 12.04
N PRO A 17 16.95 4.18 11.71
CA PRO A 17 17.65 4.27 10.43
C PRO A 17 18.71 3.18 10.27
N TYR A 18 19.43 2.85 11.35
CA TYR A 18 20.44 1.79 11.34
C TYR A 18 19.80 0.43 11.06
N ASN A 19 18.75 0.09 11.80
CA ASN A 19 18.02 -1.18 11.62
C ASN A 19 17.42 -1.28 10.21
N SER A 20 16.93 -0.16 9.66
CA SER A 20 16.30 -0.13 8.34
C SER A 20 17.32 -0.33 7.22
N VAL A 21 18.48 0.31 7.28
CA VAL A 21 19.54 0.12 6.29
C VAL A 21 20.07 -1.32 6.33
N LEU A 22 20.28 -1.88 7.52
CA LEU A 22 20.75 -3.26 7.68
C LEU A 22 19.71 -4.30 7.21
N THR A 23 18.43 -4.03 7.43
CA THR A 23 17.35 -4.91 6.95
C THR A 23 17.15 -4.76 5.44
N MET A 24 17.36 -3.56 4.90
CA MET A 24 17.19 -3.28 3.47
C MET A 24 18.13 -4.13 2.60
N THR A 25 19.39 -4.27 2.98
CA THR A 25 20.33 -5.13 2.24
C THR A 25 19.84 -6.57 2.19
N HIS A 26 19.33 -7.10 3.32
CA HIS A 26 18.75 -8.43 3.36
C HIS A 26 17.49 -8.57 2.49
N LEU A 27 16.61 -7.56 2.50
CA LEU A 27 15.41 -7.53 1.65
C LEU A 27 15.76 -7.50 0.16
N ILE A 28 16.78 -6.73 -0.21
CA ILE A 28 17.22 -6.64 -1.61
C ILE A 28 17.68 -8.00 -2.14
N GLU A 29 18.41 -8.76 -1.33
CA GLU A 29 19.03 -10.01 -1.76
C GLU A 29 18.10 -11.23 -1.67
N ASN A 30 17.18 -11.26 -0.70
CA ASN A 30 16.46 -12.49 -0.33
C ASN A 30 14.95 -12.46 -0.54
N THR A 31 14.39 -11.37 -1.05
CA THR A 31 12.94 -11.28 -1.27
C THR A 31 12.61 -11.03 -2.74
N ASP A 32 11.59 -11.73 -3.25
CA ASP A 32 11.13 -11.57 -4.62
C ASP A 32 10.28 -10.31 -4.80
N GLU A 33 9.44 -9.98 -3.81
CA GLU A 33 8.55 -8.82 -3.80
C GLU A 33 8.47 -8.25 -2.39
N THR A 34 8.48 -6.94 -2.26
CA THR A 34 8.29 -6.24 -0.99
C THR A 34 7.20 -5.19 -1.12
N PHE A 35 6.12 -5.33 -0.37
CA PHE A 35 5.10 -4.30 -0.26
C PHE A 35 5.47 -3.34 0.85
N CYS A 36 5.65 -2.08 0.49
CA CYS A 36 6.15 -1.06 1.40
C CYS A 36 4.97 -0.25 1.96
N PHE A 37 4.97 -0.05 3.28
CA PHE A 37 4.01 0.81 3.98
C PHE A 37 4.75 1.86 4.80
N ASP A 38 4.15 3.04 4.93
CA ASP A 38 4.64 4.12 5.78
C ASP A 38 3.54 4.55 6.75
N ASN A 39 3.88 4.57 8.04
CA ASN A 39 2.97 5.00 9.09
C ASN A 39 2.51 6.45 8.87
N VAL A 40 3.36 7.37 8.41
CA VAL A 40 2.97 8.77 8.16
C VAL A 40 1.87 8.85 7.11
N ALA A 41 2.01 8.11 6.02
CA ALA A 41 1.01 8.07 4.96
C ALA A 41 -0.32 7.48 5.47
N LEU A 42 -0.25 6.38 6.23
CA LEU A 42 -1.43 5.73 6.80
C LEU A 42 -2.17 6.60 7.84
N PHE A 43 -1.43 7.31 8.70
CA PHE A 43 -2.02 8.30 9.61
C PHE A 43 -2.64 9.48 8.86
N ASN A 44 -2.01 9.94 7.76
CA ASN A 44 -2.59 10.97 6.90
C ASN A 44 -3.90 10.50 6.25
N ILE A 45 -3.98 9.24 5.81
CA ILE A 45 -5.22 8.64 5.29
C ILE A 45 -6.31 8.62 6.37
N LEU A 46 -6.00 8.14 7.57
CA LEU A 46 -6.93 8.11 8.69
C LEU A 46 -7.50 9.50 9.03
N ASN A 47 -6.62 10.49 9.10
CA ASN A 47 -6.99 11.86 9.47
C ASN A 47 -7.75 12.57 8.34
N LYS A 48 -7.25 12.54 7.11
CA LYS A 48 -7.79 13.35 6.00
C LYS A 48 -8.99 12.71 5.33
N ILE A 49 -8.96 11.40 5.11
CA ILE A 49 -9.97 10.69 4.32
C ILE A 49 -11.02 10.08 5.25
N LEU A 50 -10.57 9.31 6.25
CA LEU A 50 -11.48 8.60 7.16
C LEU A 50 -11.98 9.49 8.33
N ARG A 51 -11.44 10.70 8.48
CA ARG A 51 -11.84 11.69 9.50
C ARG A 51 -11.75 11.13 10.93
N ILE A 52 -10.72 10.35 11.22
CA ILE A 52 -10.40 9.80 12.55
C ILE A 52 -9.18 10.56 13.10
N PRO A 53 -9.36 11.70 13.80
CA PRO A 53 -8.28 12.64 14.15
C PRO A 53 -7.26 12.10 15.16
N SER A 54 -7.61 11.05 15.89
CA SER A 54 -6.74 10.36 16.85
C SER A 54 -6.71 8.86 16.54
N GLY A 55 -6.40 8.52 15.29
CA GLY A 55 -6.30 7.12 14.86
C GLY A 55 -5.29 6.36 15.71
N ASN A 56 -5.61 5.12 16.05
CA ASN A 56 -4.71 4.23 16.77
C ASN A 56 -4.01 3.27 15.80
N PHE A 57 -2.96 2.59 16.26
CA PHE A 57 -2.31 1.53 15.47
C PHE A 57 -3.27 0.40 15.08
N ASN A 58 -4.33 0.18 15.86
CA ASN A 58 -5.37 -0.77 15.50
C ASN A 58 -6.09 -0.37 14.20
N ASP A 59 -6.38 0.91 13.99
CA ASP A 59 -7.06 1.41 12.79
C ASP A 59 -6.15 1.32 11.56
N ILE A 60 -4.85 1.61 11.74
CA ILE A 60 -3.83 1.41 10.72
C ILE A 60 -3.75 -0.06 10.31
N ASN A 61 -3.69 -0.96 11.29
CA ASN A 61 -3.60 -2.40 11.05
C ASN A 61 -4.83 -2.93 10.32
N GLN A 62 -6.03 -2.37 10.55
CA GLN A 62 -7.22 -2.71 9.79
C GLN A 62 -7.07 -2.35 8.30
N ILE A 63 -6.53 -1.16 7.99
CA ILE A 63 -6.28 -0.73 6.60
C ILE A 63 -5.24 -1.65 5.93
N ILE A 64 -4.12 -1.91 6.61
CA ILE A 64 -3.07 -2.80 6.09
C ILE A 64 -3.65 -4.21 5.85
N ALA A 65 -4.45 -4.73 6.78
CA ALA A 65 -5.10 -6.03 6.65
C ALA A 65 -6.03 -6.08 5.43
N GLN A 66 -6.80 -5.03 5.15
CA GLN A 66 -7.65 -4.98 3.96
C GLN A 66 -6.84 -5.05 2.66
N VAL A 67 -5.70 -4.36 2.60
CA VAL A 67 -4.80 -4.43 1.44
C VAL A 67 -4.19 -5.82 1.28
N MET A 68 -3.72 -6.42 2.36
CA MET A 68 -3.20 -7.80 2.34
C MET A 68 -4.27 -8.80 1.88
N ILE A 69 -5.51 -8.65 2.36
CA ILE A 69 -6.64 -9.48 1.94
C ILE A 69 -6.92 -9.29 0.43
N GLY A 70 -6.84 -8.05 -0.08
CA GLY A 70 -7.03 -7.74 -1.50
C GLY A 70 -5.95 -8.35 -2.40
N ILE A 71 -4.68 -8.16 -2.06
CA ILE A 71 -3.55 -8.73 -2.81
C ILE A 71 -3.63 -10.26 -2.84
N THR A 72 -4.00 -10.87 -1.71
CA THR A 72 -4.10 -12.32 -1.60
C THR A 72 -5.42 -12.91 -2.11
N ALA A 73 -6.37 -12.08 -2.55
CA ALA A 73 -7.67 -12.57 -3.00
C ALA A 73 -7.55 -13.43 -4.26
N CYS A 74 -6.65 -13.06 -5.18
CA CYS A 74 -6.52 -13.70 -6.50
C CYS A 74 -6.14 -15.19 -6.47
N PHE A 75 -5.54 -15.68 -5.39
CA PHE A 75 -5.24 -17.11 -5.21
C PHE A 75 -6.13 -17.80 -4.18
N ARG A 76 -6.86 -17.05 -3.35
CA ARG A 76 -7.82 -17.60 -2.38
C ARG A 76 -9.19 -17.88 -2.99
N PHE A 77 -9.60 -17.08 -3.98
CA PHE A 77 -10.92 -17.18 -4.59
C PHE A 77 -10.80 -17.31 -6.12
N PRO A 78 -11.70 -18.07 -6.76
CA PRO A 78 -11.74 -18.14 -8.22
C PRO A 78 -12.26 -16.82 -8.79
N GLY A 79 -11.50 -16.21 -9.69
CA GLY A 79 -11.89 -15.06 -10.50
C GLY A 79 -11.76 -15.35 -11.99
N GLN A 80 -12.26 -14.42 -12.81
CA GLN A 80 -12.14 -14.48 -14.28
C GLN A 80 -10.70 -14.27 -14.75
N LEU A 81 -9.94 -13.42 -14.04
CA LEU A 81 -8.53 -13.13 -14.28
C LEU A 81 -7.73 -13.45 -13.02
N ASN A 82 -7.27 -14.71 -12.90
CA ASN A 82 -6.50 -15.16 -11.75
C ASN A 82 -5.01 -14.85 -11.93
N MET A 83 -4.46 -14.13 -10.96
CA MET A 83 -3.04 -13.79 -10.87
C MET A 83 -2.45 -14.47 -9.63
N ASP A 84 -1.48 -15.37 -9.86
CA ASP A 84 -0.66 -15.93 -8.78
C ASP A 84 0.41 -14.90 -8.37
N LEU A 85 0.95 -15.01 -7.15
CA LEU A 85 2.05 -14.14 -6.69
C LEU A 85 3.26 -14.15 -7.65
N ARG A 86 3.60 -15.31 -8.22
CA ARG A 86 4.67 -15.41 -9.22
C ARG A 86 4.34 -14.62 -10.50
N LYS A 87 3.07 -14.59 -10.92
CA LYS A 87 2.65 -13.81 -12.10
C LYS A 87 2.64 -12.32 -11.78
N LEU A 88 2.25 -11.94 -10.56
CA LEU A 88 2.36 -10.57 -10.09
C LEU A 88 3.82 -10.10 -10.16
N ALA A 89 4.76 -10.91 -9.67
CA ALA A 89 6.19 -10.59 -9.66
C ALA A 89 6.73 -10.38 -11.07
N VAL A 90 6.45 -11.32 -11.98
CA VAL A 90 6.89 -11.23 -13.37
C VAL A 90 6.34 -10.00 -14.09
N ASN A 91 5.11 -9.59 -13.77
CA ASN A 91 4.47 -8.43 -14.41
C ASN A 91 4.91 -7.10 -13.80
N MET A 92 5.18 -7.07 -12.49
CA MET A 92 5.47 -5.84 -11.75
C MET A 92 6.96 -5.54 -11.64
N ILE A 93 7.85 -6.54 -11.72
CA ILE A 93 9.27 -6.36 -11.46
C ILE A 93 10.07 -6.49 -12.76
N PRO A 94 10.42 -5.37 -13.42
CA PRO A 94 11.23 -5.40 -14.63
C PRO A 94 12.70 -5.72 -14.35
N PHE A 95 13.19 -5.41 -13.15
CA PHE A 95 14.58 -5.63 -12.75
C PHE A 95 14.62 -6.25 -11.34
N PRO A 96 15.41 -7.31 -11.10
CA PRO A 96 15.42 -8.03 -9.81
C PRO A 96 15.69 -7.15 -8.59
N SER A 97 16.46 -6.06 -8.74
CA SER A 97 16.76 -5.14 -7.63
C SER A 97 15.68 -4.08 -7.37
N LEU A 98 14.65 -3.99 -8.23
CA LEU A 98 13.56 -3.01 -8.16
C LEU A 98 12.23 -3.67 -7.81
N HIS A 99 12.21 -4.40 -6.70
CA HIS A 99 11.07 -5.18 -6.21
C HIS A 99 10.35 -4.56 -5.01
N PHE A 100 10.54 -3.25 -4.78
CA PHE A 100 9.84 -2.48 -3.76
C PHE A 100 8.58 -1.86 -4.37
N LEU A 101 7.42 -2.38 -3.95
CA LEU A 101 6.12 -2.05 -4.50
C LEU A 101 5.39 -1.05 -3.59
N MET A 102 4.86 0.00 -4.21
CA MET A 102 3.93 0.92 -3.57
C MET A 102 2.51 0.38 -3.66
N THR A 103 1.77 0.47 -2.55
CA THR A 103 0.37 0.07 -2.47
C THR A 103 -0.54 1.29 -2.34
N SER A 104 -1.71 1.20 -2.97
CA SER A 104 -2.83 2.11 -2.77
C SER A 104 -4.11 1.32 -2.64
N PHE A 105 -5.10 1.87 -1.94
CA PHE A 105 -6.39 1.23 -1.72
C PHE A 105 -7.53 2.16 -2.06
N SER A 106 -8.55 1.61 -2.72
CA SER A 106 -9.80 2.29 -3.02
C SER A 106 -10.93 1.26 -3.00
N PRO A 107 -12.11 1.60 -2.46
CA PRO A 107 -12.50 2.90 -1.91
C PRO A 107 -12.05 3.10 -0.45
N LEU A 108 -11.47 4.25 -0.14
CA LEU A 108 -11.30 4.73 1.23
C LEU A 108 -12.44 5.71 1.53
N GLN A 109 -13.41 5.29 2.33
CA GLN A 109 -14.59 6.07 2.68
C GLN A 109 -14.97 5.87 4.15
N THR A 110 -15.56 6.92 4.73
CA THR A 110 -16.20 6.81 6.05
C THR A 110 -17.52 6.05 5.95
N TYR A 111 -17.94 5.40 7.03
CA TYR A 111 -19.26 4.75 7.12
C TYR A 111 -20.42 5.69 6.76
N GLN A 112 -20.31 6.97 7.10
CA GLN A 112 -21.33 7.97 6.78
C GLN A 112 -21.35 8.30 5.28
N SER A 113 -20.18 8.46 4.64
CA SER A 113 -20.09 8.77 3.21
C SER A 113 -20.47 7.59 2.30
N ALA A 114 -20.27 6.36 2.77
CA ALA A 114 -20.55 5.15 1.99
C ALA A 114 -22.01 5.05 1.53
N SER A 115 -22.96 5.51 2.35
CA SER A 115 -24.39 5.47 2.04
C SER A 115 -24.84 6.49 0.99
N TYR A 116 -24.06 7.55 0.76
CA TYR A 116 -24.43 8.68 -0.10
C TYR A 116 -23.66 8.72 -1.43
N GLN A 117 -22.63 7.90 -1.59
CA GLN A 117 -21.81 7.89 -2.80
C GLN A 117 -22.07 6.64 -3.64
N ASN A 118 -22.53 6.84 -4.87
CA ASN A 118 -22.49 5.79 -5.88
C ASN A 118 -21.05 5.63 -6.38
N ILE A 119 -20.45 4.49 -6.06
CA ILE A 119 -19.08 4.18 -6.43
C ILE A 119 -19.07 3.62 -7.85
N ASN A 120 -18.49 4.38 -8.78
CA ASN A 120 -18.26 3.93 -10.16
C ASN A 120 -16.83 3.43 -10.33
N GLU A 121 -16.62 2.51 -11.27
CA GLU A 121 -15.30 1.96 -11.62
C GLU A 121 -14.27 3.07 -11.94
N HIS A 122 -14.67 4.07 -12.73
CA HIS A 122 -13.82 5.22 -13.04
C HIS A 122 -13.40 6.02 -11.80
N MET A 123 -14.28 6.12 -10.80
CA MET A 123 -13.99 6.82 -9.56
C MET A 123 -12.98 6.03 -8.72
N LEU A 124 -13.12 4.70 -8.66
CA LEU A 124 -12.18 3.81 -7.98
C LEU A 124 -10.77 3.94 -8.58
N ILE A 125 -10.67 3.84 -9.90
CA ILE A 125 -9.39 3.96 -10.61
C ILE A 125 -8.77 5.34 -10.35
N LYS A 126 -9.56 6.41 -10.44
CA LYS A 126 -9.06 7.77 -10.15
C LYS A 126 -8.55 7.89 -8.71
N GLN A 127 -9.25 7.29 -7.75
CA GLN A 127 -8.86 7.31 -6.34
C GLN A 127 -7.59 6.48 -6.10
N MET A 128 -7.41 5.34 -6.78
CA MET A 128 -6.19 4.52 -6.66
C MET A 128 -4.91 5.27 -7.02
N PHE A 129 -4.96 6.21 -7.97
CA PHE A 129 -3.81 7.01 -8.39
C PHE A 129 -3.67 8.37 -7.68
N ASP A 130 -4.60 8.72 -6.80
CA ASP A 130 -4.50 9.94 -6.00
C ASP A 130 -3.45 9.75 -4.89
N ILE A 131 -2.56 10.74 -4.76
CA ILE A 131 -1.45 10.74 -3.79
C ILE A 131 -1.97 10.56 -2.37
N ASN A 132 -3.15 11.11 -2.07
CA ASN A 132 -3.72 11.01 -0.72
C ASN A 132 -4.09 9.59 -0.32
N ASN A 133 -4.28 8.66 -1.28
CA ASN A 133 -4.63 7.26 -1.01
C ASN A 133 -3.44 6.29 -1.11
N GLN A 134 -2.23 6.81 -1.36
CA GLN A 134 -1.00 6.02 -1.38
C GLN A 134 -0.55 5.72 0.04
N MET A 135 -0.13 4.48 0.30
CA MET A 135 0.28 4.03 1.63
C MET A 135 1.76 4.25 1.93
N LEU A 136 2.47 4.96 1.05
CA LEU A 136 3.84 5.42 1.24
C LEU A 136 3.86 6.94 1.18
N ALA A 137 4.71 7.59 2.00
CA ALA A 137 4.92 9.03 1.91
C ALA A 137 5.86 9.35 0.73
N PHE A 138 5.35 9.15 -0.49
CA PHE A 138 6.03 9.48 -1.72
C PHE A 138 5.13 10.33 -2.60
N ASN A 139 5.70 11.33 -3.26
CA ASN A 139 4.96 12.11 -4.24
C ASN A 139 5.05 11.45 -5.61
N SER A 140 4.01 10.70 -6.00
CA SER A 140 4.01 9.99 -7.29
C SER A 140 4.13 10.88 -8.52
N HIS A 141 3.85 12.19 -8.43
CA HIS A 141 4.01 13.11 -9.55
C HIS A 141 5.49 13.47 -9.82
N GLN A 142 6.38 13.26 -8.86
CA GLN A 142 7.82 13.51 -9.04
C GLN A 142 8.55 12.34 -9.72
N GLY A 143 7.90 11.19 -9.84
CA GLY A 143 8.45 9.98 -10.44
C GLY A 143 7.72 9.53 -11.70
N LYS A 144 8.10 8.35 -12.19
CA LYS A 144 7.40 7.63 -13.26
C LYS A 144 7.05 6.23 -12.76
N TYR A 145 5.86 5.75 -13.10
CA TYR A 145 5.48 4.37 -12.88
C TYR A 145 6.17 3.49 -13.93
N LEU A 146 6.89 2.46 -13.49
CA LEU A 146 7.46 1.44 -14.38
C LEU A 146 6.41 0.40 -14.77
N THR A 147 5.66 -0.06 -13.77
CA THR A 147 4.63 -1.09 -13.85
C THR A 147 3.50 -0.73 -12.89
N ALA A 148 2.28 -1.18 -13.18
CA ALA A 148 1.13 -1.01 -12.29
C ALA A 148 0.15 -2.18 -12.49
N THR A 149 -0.40 -2.67 -11.38
CA THR A 149 -1.44 -3.71 -11.38
C THR A 149 -2.60 -3.26 -10.51
N GLY A 150 -3.83 -3.39 -11.03
CA GLY A 150 -5.06 -3.14 -10.28
C GLY A 150 -5.79 -4.45 -10.03
N ILE A 151 -6.12 -4.72 -8.76
CA ILE A 151 -6.94 -5.88 -8.36
C ILE A 151 -8.32 -5.35 -8.00
N PHE A 152 -9.31 -5.70 -8.81
CA PHE A 152 -10.70 -5.32 -8.60
C PHE A 152 -11.47 -6.47 -7.97
N ARG A 153 -12.30 -6.15 -6.96
CA ARG A 153 -13.16 -7.10 -6.25
C ARG A 153 -14.51 -6.48 -5.97
#